data_AF-K9F6S1-F1
#
_entry.id   AF-K9F6S1-F1
#
_cell.length_a   1.000
_cell.length_b   1.000
_cell.length_c   1.000
_cell.angle_alpha   90.00
_cell.angle_beta   90.00
_cell.angle_gamma   90.00
#
_symmetry.space_group_name_H-M   'P 1'
#
loop_
_entity.id
_entity.type
_entity.pdbx_description
1 polymer ?
#
loop_
_entity_poly.entity_id
_entity_poly.type
_entity_poly.pdbx_seq_one_letter_code
_entity_poly.pdbx_strand_id
1 'polypeptide(L)'
;MRVQLLGDDDELLLSFSEGELRNRNPSMVGKTILWIALCLQQLPSEFDIASLDLPCLPWVLVEDCITRVSTLVCSDDSIASCIDGLECLVLQGLIFSNDRKLRSAWLSYRRAANIAQIIGFHRAEPAPNESAEYQHRATFIWRHILMVDRHFSLILGVHGAISNTEIDLCQSNPSDSQDLPVHNEYVLNPLARKAGSIIERNQTFTEVTPAMLQMTQGIEAALQAFLQAFEPPPLASPDNVPPGNCPERSLCFLNLHYRLWYYLLMAWLHLPLRY
;
A
#
# COMPACT_ATOMS: atom_id res chain seq x y z
N MET A 1 -8.12 5.28 -3.81
CA MET A 1 -6.79 4.69 -3.49
C MET A 1 -6.45 3.47 -4.36
N ARG A 2 -7.37 2.55 -4.71
CA ARG A 2 -7.00 1.23 -5.23
C ARG A 2 -6.62 1.11 -6.71
N VAL A 3 -7.02 2.06 -7.57
CA VAL A 3 -6.68 2.07 -9.01
C VAL A 3 -5.54 3.06 -9.33
N GLN A 4 -5.32 4.07 -8.49
CA GLN A 4 -4.22 5.04 -8.67
C GLN A 4 -2.86 4.52 -8.20
N LEU A 5 -2.78 3.27 -7.75
CA LEU A 5 -1.55 2.71 -7.19
C LEU A 5 -0.50 2.43 -8.28
N LEU A 6 -0.92 2.33 -9.52
CA LEU A 6 -0.07 2.06 -10.67
C LEU A 6 -0.70 2.88 -11.81
N GLY A 7 0.07 3.80 -12.38
CA GLY A 7 -0.39 4.76 -13.37
C GLY A 7 -0.89 4.11 -14.67
N ASP A 8 -1.36 4.95 -15.59
CA ASP A 8 -1.98 4.58 -16.89
C ASP A 8 -1.06 3.79 -17.86
N ASP A 9 0.14 3.37 -17.45
CA ASP A 9 1.11 2.65 -18.31
C ASP A 9 0.72 1.18 -18.61
N ASP A 10 -0.32 0.66 -17.95
CA ASP A 10 -0.76 -0.73 -18.09
C ASP A 10 -1.65 -0.99 -19.34
N GLU A 11 -1.98 0.05 -20.13
CA GLU A 11 -2.75 -0.07 -21.38
C GLU A 11 -2.03 -0.95 -22.44
N LEU A 12 -0.73 -1.18 -22.29
CA LEU A 12 0.07 -1.87 -23.30
C LEU A 12 -0.04 -3.41 -23.21
N LEU A 13 -0.13 -4.01 -22.01
CA LEU A 13 0.09 -5.46 -21.89
C LEU A 13 -1.11 -6.35 -22.26
N LEU A 14 -2.33 -5.83 -22.11
CA LEU A 14 -3.56 -6.54 -22.48
C LEU A 14 -3.76 -6.67 -24.00
N SER A 15 -2.99 -5.91 -24.79
CA SER A 15 -3.05 -5.90 -26.26
C SER A 15 -2.18 -6.97 -26.93
N PHE A 16 -1.28 -7.63 -26.18
CA PHE A 16 -0.33 -8.58 -26.75
C PHE A 16 -0.91 -9.99 -26.90
N SER A 17 -0.45 -10.67 -27.95
CA SER A 17 -0.75 -12.08 -28.18
C SER A 17 -0.01 -13.00 -27.18
N GLU A 18 -0.52 -14.22 -26.99
CA GLU A 18 0.11 -15.24 -26.13
C GLU A 18 1.59 -15.51 -26.50
N GLY A 19 1.91 -15.47 -27.80
CA GLY A 19 3.27 -15.65 -28.30
C GLY A 19 4.23 -14.50 -27.92
N GLU A 20 3.73 -13.28 -27.82
CA GLU A 20 4.51 -12.10 -27.41
C GLU A 20 4.73 -12.07 -25.89
N LEU A 21 3.77 -12.57 -25.11
CA LEU A 21 3.90 -12.70 -23.65
C LEU A 21 4.99 -13.71 -23.25
N ARG A 22 5.22 -14.75 -24.05
CA ARG A 22 6.23 -15.79 -23.77
C ARG A 22 7.66 -15.26 -23.73
N ASN A 23 7.94 -14.17 -24.44
CA ASN A 23 9.27 -13.56 -24.50
C ASN A 23 9.43 -12.36 -23.55
N ARG A 24 8.40 -12.01 -22.78
CA ARG A 24 8.44 -10.90 -21.83
C ARG A 24 9.00 -11.32 -20.47
N ASN A 25 9.40 -10.32 -19.69
CA ASN A 25 9.85 -10.53 -18.32
C ASN A 25 8.70 -11.16 -17.49
N PRO A 26 8.94 -12.30 -16.80
CA PRO A 26 7.93 -12.95 -15.97
C PRO A 26 7.28 -12.04 -14.93
N SER A 27 8.01 -11.06 -14.37
CA SER A 27 7.46 -10.10 -13.41
C SER A 27 6.41 -9.17 -14.02
N MET A 28 6.62 -8.71 -15.26
CA MET A 28 5.64 -7.90 -15.98
C MET A 28 4.35 -8.68 -16.25
N VAL A 29 4.48 -9.94 -16.70
CA VAL A 29 3.32 -10.80 -16.95
C VAL A 29 2.58 -11.11 -15.64
N GLY A 30 3.32 -11.43 -14.58
CA GLY A 30 2.76 -11.67 -13.25
C GLY A 30 1.99 -10.47 -12.71
N LYS A 31 2.52 -9.25 -12.92
CA LYS A 31 1.86 -8.00 -12.55
C LYS A 31 0.52 -7.85 -13.24
N THR A 32 0.46 -8.03 -14.57
CA THR A 32 -0.80 -7.95 -15.33
C THR A 32 -1.82 -8.97 -14.87
N ILE A 33 -1.39 -10.22 -14.60
CA ILE A 33 -2.27 -11.27 -14.08
C ILE A 33 -2.87 -10.87 -12.72
N LEU A 34 -2.05 -10.34 -11.80
CA LEU A 34 -2.51 -9.87 -10.49
C LEU A 34 -3.43 -8.66 -10.60
N TRP A 35 -3.20 -7.78 -11.57
CA TRP A 35 -4.10 -6.68 -11.89
C TRP A 35 -5.47 -7.16 -12.31
N ILE A 36 -5.55 -8.11 -13.25
CA ILE A 36 -6.82 -8.73 -13.65
C ILE A 36 -7.50 -9.36 -12.44
N ALA A 37 -6.76 -10.09 -11.61
CA ALA A 37 -7.29 -10.70 -10.39
C ALA A 37 -7.85 -9.64 -9.41
N LEU A 38 -7.16 -8.51 -9.24
CA LEU A 38 -7.63 -7.40 -8.41
C LEU A 38 -8.91 -6.77 -8.98
N CYS A 39 -8.99 -6.58 -10.30
CA CYS A 39 -10.19 -6.07 -10.96
C CYS A 39 -11.39 -7.02 -10.78
N LEU A 40 -11.18 -8.33 -10.96
CA LEU A 40 -12.22 -9.34 -10.74
C LEU A 40 -12.72 -9.35 -9.29
N GLN A 41 -11.84 -9.17 -8.31
CA GLN A 41 -12.19 -9.09 -6.88
C GLN A 41 -13.00 -7.82 -6.54
N GLN A 42 -12.91 -6.77 -7.37
CA GLN A 42 -13.54 -5.47 -7.15
C GLN A 42 -14.81 -5.25 -7.98
N LEU A 43 -15.29 -6.26 -8.70
CA LEU A 43 -16.53 -6.16 -9.44
C LEU A 43 -17.70 -5.83 -8.49
N PRO A 44 -18.60 -4.91 -8.88
CA PRO A 44 -19.83 -4.64 -8.13
C PRO A 44 -20.67 -5.90 -7.94
N SER A 45 -21.44 -5.97 -6.86
CA SER A 45 -22.35 -7.10 -6.60
C SER A 45 -23.40 -7.29 -7.70
N GLU A 46 -23.74 -6.22 -8.41
CA GLU A 46 -24.74 -6.19 -9.47
C GLU A 46 -24.14 -6.43 -10.87
N PHE A 47 -22.83 -6.62 -10.95
CA PHE A 47 -22.15 -6.82 -12.23
C PHE A 47 -22.58 -8.13 -12.88
N ASP A 48 -22.86 -8.10 -14.19
CA ASP A 48 -23.20 -9.29 -14.96
C ASP A 48 -21.96 -10.16 -15.21
N ILE A 49 -21.66 -11.04 -14.26
CA ILE A 49 -20.50 -11.96 -14.32
C ILE A 49 -20.55 -12.84 -15.58
N ALA A 50 -21.76 -13.19 -16.07
CA ALA A 50 -21.91 -14.04 -17.25
C ALA A 50 -21.39 -13.36 -18.53
N SER A 51 -21.37 -12.03 -18.57
CA SER A 51 -20.85 -11.26 -19.71
C SER A 51 -19.33 -11.38 -19.93
N LEU A 52 -18.58 -11.84 -18.91
CA LEU A 52 -17.12 -11.93 -18.97
C LEU A 52 -16.60 -13.21 -19.63
N ASP A 53 -17.49 -14.17 -19.93
CA ASP A 53 -17.15 -15.47 -20.55
C ASP A 53 -15.95 -16.17 -19.89
N LEU A 54 -15.93 -16.16 -18.54
CA LEU A 54 -14.80 -16.69 -17.77
C LEU A 54 -14.80 -18.22 -17.78
N PRO A 55 -13.61 -18.86 -17.79
CA PRO A 55 -13.50 -20.32 -17.78
C PRO A 55 -13.98 -20.96 -16.47
N CYS A 56 -14.06 -20.17 -15.40
CA CYS A 56 -14.56 -20.59 -14.10
C CYS A 56 -15.09 -19.37 -13.32
N LEU A 57 -15.58 -19.61 -12.11
CA LEU A 57 -16.09 -18.56 -11.24
C LEU A 57 -14.99 -17.54 -10.90
N PRO A 58 -15.28 -16.21 -10.84
CA PRO A 58 -14.27 -15.18 -10.69
C PRO A 58 -13.30 -15.40 -9.52
N TRP A 59 -13.79 -15.82 -8.36
CA TRP A 59 -12.94 -16.05 -7.18
C TRP A 59 -12.00 -17.25 -7.33
N VAL A 60 -12.40 -18.28 -8.09
CA VAL A 60 -11.55 -19.44 -8.40
C VAL A 60 -10.42 -19.00 -9.32
N LEU A 61 -10.74 -18.17 -10.32
CA LEU A 61 -9.74 -17.60 -11.22
C LEU A 61 -8.75 -16.70 -10.45
N VAL A 62 -9.26 -15.83 -9.57
CA VAL A 62 -8.43 -14.97 -8.69
C VAL A 62 -7.47 -15.81 -7.85
N GLU A 63 -7.94 -16.89 -7.22
CA GLU A 63 -7.09 -17.77 -6.41
C GLU A 63 -6.01 -18.49 -7.23
N ASP A 64 -6.35 -18.98 -8.42
CA ASP A 64 -5.38 -19.60 -9.34
C ASP A 64 -4.33 -18.58 -9.82
N CYS A 65 -4.76 -17.37 -10.21
CA CYS A 65 -3.88 -16.27 -10.59
C CYS A 65 -2.87 -15.94 -9.47
N ILE A 66 -3.34 -15.74 -8.24
CA ILE A 66 -2.46 -15.45 -7.10
C ILE A 66 -1.50 -16.61 -6.85
N THR A 67 -1.99 -17.85 -6.89
CA THR A 67 -1.17 -19.04 -6.62
C THR A 67 -0.05 -19.17 -7.65
N ARG A 68 -0.34 -18.98 -8.93
CA ARG A 68 0.64 -19.03 -10.02
C ARG A 68 1.67 -17.92 -9.92
N VAL A 69 1.23 -16.66 -9.74
CA VAL A 69 2.18 -15.55 -9.65
C VAL A 69 3.00 -15.64 -8.37
N SER A 70 2.41 -16.07 -7.26
CA SER A 70 3.14 -16.29 -6.01
C SER A 70 4.24 -17.34 -6.15
N THR A 71 3.97 -18.43 -6.89
CA THR A 71 4.92 -19.55 -7.03
C THR A 71 5.97 -19.31 -8.10
N LEU A 72 5.58 -18.71 -9.24
CA LEU A 72 6.46 -18.54 -10.40
C LEU A 72 7.20 -17.21 -10.44
N VAL A 73 6.73 -16.19 -9.71
CA VAL A 73 7.33 -14.84 -9.72
C VAL A 73 7.74 -14.44 -8.31
N CYS A 74 6.79 -14.33 -7.38
CA CYS A 74 7.06 -13.73 -6.07
C CYS A 74 7.97 -14.57 -5.16
N SER A 75 8.07 -15.89 -5.41
CA SER A 75 8.92 -16.79 -4.60
C SER A 75 10.37 -16.81 -5.06
N ASP A 76 10.66 -16.40 -6.30
CA ASP A 76 12.00 -16.38 -6.88
C ASP A 76 12.60 -14.97 -6.78
N ASP A 77 13.60 -14.80 -5.90
CA ASP A 77 14.23 -13.49 -5.69
C ASP A 77 14.93 -12.96 -6.94
N SER A 78 15.36 -13.81 -7.87
CA SER A 78 15.97 -13.37 -9.13
C SER A 78 14.97 -12.67 -10.06
N ILE A 79 13.68 -13.02 -9.94
CA ILE A 79 12.58 -12.42 -10.70
C ILE A 79 11.96 -11.26 -9.91
N ALA A 80 11.75 -11.45 -8.60
CA ALA A 80 11.09 -10.47 -7.74
C ALA A 80 11.94 -9.22 -7.45
N SER A 81 13.27 -9.28 -7.59
CA SER A 81 14.20 -8.16 -7.34
C SER A 81 14.24 -7.13 -8.48
N CYS A 82 13.06 -6.66 -8.89
CA CYS A 82 12.88 -5.56 -9.84
C CYS A 82 11.59 -4.79 -9.52
N ILE A 83 11.38 -3.62 -10.14
CA ILE A 83 10.21 -2.78 -9.86
C ILE A 83 8.89 -3.52 -10.13
N ASP A 84 8.77 -4.24 -11.25
CA ASP A 84 7.55 -4.99 -11.58
C ASP A 84 7.35 -6.19 -10.64
N GLY A 85 8.44 -6.80 -10.14
CA GLY A 85 8.40 -7.87 -9.15
C GLY A 85 7.93 -7.37 -7.78
N LEU A 86 8.35 -6.17 -7.38
CA LEU A 86 7.81 -5.49 -6.19
C LEU A 86 6.33 -5.14 -6.35
N GLU A 87 5.92 -4.65 -7.52
CA GLU A 87 4.50 -4.39 -7.82
C GLU A 87 3.68 -5.68 -7.72
N CYS A 88 4.22 -6.84 -8.14
CA CYS A 88 3.57 -8.14 -7.92
C CYS A 88 3.34 -8.43 -6.42
N LEU A 89 4.36 -8.25 -5.58
CA LEU A 89 4.25 -8.48 -4.13
C LEU A 89 3.26 -7.51 -3.47
N VAL A 90 3.22 -6.26 -3.92
CA VAL A 90 2.27 -5.24 -3.46
C VAL A 90 0.84 -5.61 -3.87
N LEU A 91 0.61 -5.95 -5.13
CA LEU A 91 -0.70 -6.39 -5.64
C LEU A 91 -1.18 -7.66 -4.92
N GLN A 92 -0.32 -8.66 -4.74
CA GLN A 92 -0.63 -9.85 -3.95
C GLN A 92 -1.03 -9.49 -2.51
N GLY A 93 -0.31 -8.56 -1.89
CA GLY A 93 -0.66 -8.03 -0.57
C GLY A 93 -2.02 -7.34 -0.55
N LEU A 94 -2.36 -6.53 -1.56
CA LEU A 94 -3.67 -5.89 -1.70
C LEU A 94 -4.80 -6.92 -1.83
N ILE A 95 -4.62 -7.93 -2.67
CA ILE A 95 -5.64 -8.96 -2.88
C ILE A 95 -5.89 -9.76 -1.58
N PHE A 96 -4.83 -10.14 -0.86
CA PHE A 96 -4.95 -10.78 0.46
C PHE A 96 -5.65 -9.87 1.48
N SER A 97 -5.41 -8.56 1.43
CA SER A 97 -6.04 -7.60 2.33
C SER A 97 -7.56 -7.55 2.10
N ASN A 98 -7.98 -7.54 0.84
CA ASN A 98 -9.38 -7.56 0.44
C ASN A 98 -10.07 -8.88 0.84
N ASP A 99 -9.35 -10.00 0.80
CA ASP A 99 -9.79 -11.31 1.27
C ASP A 99 -9.83 -11.45 2.80
N ARG A 100 -9.51 -10.40 3.56
CA ARG A 100 -9.36 -10.43 5.03
C ARG A 100 -8.25 -11.37 5.51
N LYS A 101 -7.31 -11.76 4.64
CA LYS A 101 -6.13 -12.57 4.97
C LYS A 101 -4.98 -11.67 5.42
N LEU A 102 -5.20 -10.93 6.52
CA LEU A 102 -4.29 -9.87 6.97
C LEU A 102 -2.85 -10.34 7.22
N ARG A 103 -2.66 -11.54 7.79
CA ARG A 103 -1.32 -12.11 8.02
C ARG A 103 -0.59 -12.37 6.70
N SER A 104 -1.27 -12.93 5.71
CA SER A 104 -0.71 -13.18 4.37
C SER A 104 -0.38 -11.88 3.67
N ALA A 105 -1.26 -10.87 3.78
CA ALA A 105 -1.00 -9.55 3.26
C ALA A 105 0.26 -8.94 3.87
N TRP A 106 0.35 -8.94 5.21
CA TRP A 106 1.51 -8.45 5.95
C TRP A 106 2.81 -9.17 5.55
N LEU A 107 2.81 -10.49 5.41
CA LEU A 107 4.00 -11.24 4.94
C LEU A 107 4.42 -10.83 3.52
N SER A 108 3.46 -10.60 2.62
CA SER A 108 3.73 -10.11 1.26
C SER A 108 4.41 -8.75 1.28
N TYR A 109 3.86 -7.80 2.05
CA TYR A 109 4.45 -6.47 2.22
C TYR A 109 5.80 -6.49 2.93
N ARG A 110 6.00 -7.39 3.90
CA ARG A 110 7.28 -7.59 4.58
C ARG A 110 8.35 -8.04 3.60
N ARG A 111 8.03 -8.97 2.71
CA ARG A 111 8.93 -9.40 1.64
C ARG A 111 9.23 -8.27 0.67
N ALA A 112 8.20 -7.52 0.25
CA ALA A 112 8.36 -6.36 -0.62
C ALA A 112 9.30 -5.31 0.01
N ALA A 113 9.15 -5.01 1.30
CA ALA A 113 10.03 -4.09 2.02
C ALA A 113 11.50 -4.53 1.99
N ASN A 114 11.76 -5.81 2.29
CA ASN A 114 13.12 -6.36 2.27
C ASN A 114 13.76 -6.27 0.88
N ILE A 115 13.03 -6.66 -0.17
CA ILE A 115 13.54 -6.60 -1.56
C ILE A 115 13.75 -5.14 -1.98
N ALA A 116 12.81 -4.25 -1.68
CA ALA A 116 12.92 -2.82 -1.97
C ALA A 116 14.16 -2.20 -1.30
N GLN A 117 14.49 -2.62 -0.08
CA GLN A 117 15.73 -2.22 0.58
C GLN A 117 16.97 -2.73 -0.17
N ILE A 118 16.99 -4.01 -0.57
CA ILE A 118 18.10 -4.63 -1.32
C ILE A 118 18.36 -3.89 -2.63
N ILE A 119 17.32 -3.56 -3.39
CA ILE A 119 17.46 -2.86 -4.69
C ILE A 119 17.62 -1.34 -4.53
N GLY A 120 17.57 -0.81 -3.30
CA GLY A 120 17.93 0.56 -2.98
C GLY A 120 16.81 1.59 -2.97
N PHE A 121 15.53 1.20 -2.94
CA PHE A 121 14.39 2.13 -2.96
C PHE A 121 14.25 2.95 -1.67
N HIS A 122 14.90 2.52 -0.58
CA HIS A 122 14.96 3.23 0.70
C HIS A 122 15.91 4.43 0.70
N ARG A 123 16.74 4.59 -0.34
CA ARG A 123 17.76 5.63 -0.41
C ARG A 123 17.10 6.98 -0.73
N ALA A 124 17.61 8.05 -0.11
CA ALA A 124 17.13 9.41 -0.37
C ALA A 124 17.52 9.90 -1.77
N GLU A 125 18.67 9.45 -2.29
CA GLU A 125 19.11 9.80 -3.64
C GLU A 125 18.58 8.79 -4.66
N PRO A 126 17.99 9.27 -5.77
CA PRO A 126 17.50 8.41 -6.84
C PRO A 126 18.65 7.62 -7.47
N ALA A 127 18.36 6.40 -7.92
CA ALA A 127 19.32 5.60 -8.68
C ALA A 127 19.86 6.38 -9.90
N PRO A 128 21.20 6.46 -10.09
CA PRO A 128 21.78 7.17 -11.20
C PRO A 128 21.42 6.48 -12.53
N ASN A 129 21.16 7.27 -13.57
CA ASN A 129 20.84 6.82 -14.94
C ASN A 129 19.44 6.22 -15.16
N GLU A 130 18.54 6.29 -14.19
CA GLU A 130 17.15 5.88 -14.37
C GLU A 130 16.26 7.04 -14.86
N SER A 131 15.16 6.70 -15.54
CA SER A 131 14.21 7.70 -16.03
C SER A 131 13.42 8.35 -14.88
N ALA A 132 12.90 9.56 -15.11
CA ALA A 132 12.02 10.23 -14.14
C ALA A 132 10.76 9.41 -13.81
N GLU A 133 10.22 8.69 -14.80
CA GLU A 133 9.09 7.78 -14.65
C GLU A 133 9.42 6.61 -13.71
N TYR A 134 10.60 6.00 -13.88
CA TYR A 134 11.07 4.93 -12.99
C TYR A 134 11.20 5.43 -11.56
N GLN A 135 11.79 6.61 -11.35
CA GLN A 135 11.94 7.19 -10.01
C GLN A 135 10.59 7.50 -9.36
N HIS A 136 9.64 8.00 -10.15
CA HIS A 136 8.28 8.24 -9.68
C HIS A 136 7.61 6.95 -9.22
N ARG A 137 7.65 5.89 -10.05
CA ARG A 137 7.11 4.56 -9.70
C ARG A 137 7.79 3.96 -8.47
N ALA A 138 9.12 4.02 -8.40
CA ALA A 138 9.90 3.49 -7.28
C ALA A 138 9.54 4.18 -5.96
N THR A 139 9.48 5.52 -5.98
CA THR A 139 9.09 6.34 -4.83
C THR A 139 7.66 6.02 -4.39
N PHE A 140 6.75 5.89 -5.35
CA PHE A 140 5.36 5.56 -5.09
C PHE A 140 5.20 4.19 -4.41
N ILE A 141 5.82 3.14 -4.98
CA ILE A 141 5.78 1.78 -4.44
C ILE A 141 6.38 1.73 -3.05
N TRP A 142 7.56 2.35 -2.87
CA TRP A 142 8.24 2.37 -1.59
C TRP A 142 7.37 3.00 -0.51
N ARG A 143 6.83 4.20 -0.77
CA ARG A 143 5.90 4.87 0.15
C ARG A 143 4.70 3.99 0.47
N HIS A 144 4.07 3.36 -0.52
CA HIS A 144 2.96 2.45 -0.26
C HIS A 144 3.34 1.28 0.66
N ILE A 145 4.51 0.67 0.46
CA ILE A 145 5.04 -0.38 1.34
C ILE A 145 5.21 0.16 2.78
N LEU A 146 5.79 1.35 2.96
CA LEU A 146 5.95 1.99 4.27
C LEU A 146 4.61 2.13 5.00
N MET A 147 3.62 2.65 4.29
CA MET A 147 2.29 2.91 4.82
C MET A 147 1.60 1.64 5.28
N VAL A 148 1.60 0.61 4.42
CA VAL A 148 0.89 -0.64 4.71
C VAL A 148 1.62 -1.46 5.77
N ASP A 149 2.95 -1.47 5.79
CA ASP A 149 3.72 -2.14 6.84
C ASP A 149 3.36 -1.57 8.22
N ARG A 150 3.29 -0.25 8.38
CA ARG A 150 2.87 0.39 9.64
C ARG A 150 1.45 0.02 10.03
N HIS A 151 0.53 0.11 9.07
CA HIS A 151 -0.87 -0.20 9.32
C HIS A 151 -1.05 -1.65 9.78
N PHE A 152 -0.50 -2.62 9.04
CA PHE A 152 -0.66 -4.04 9.34
C PHE A 152 0.14 -4.49 10.55
N SER A 153 1.36 -3.99 10.74
CA SER A 153 2.17 -4.36 11.90
C SER A 153 1.51 -3.92 13.20
N LEU A 154 0.95 -2.72 13.21
CA LEU A 154 0.17 -2.25 14.34
C LEU A 154 -1.08 -3.13 14.56
N ILE A 155 -1.77 -3.56 13.49
CA ILE A 155 -2.97 -4.41 13.63
C ILE A 155 -2.65 -5.78 14.21
N LEU A 156 -1.54 -6.35 13.76
CA LEU A 156 -1.11 -7.67 14.16
C LEU A 156 -0.35 -7.66 15.51
N GLY A 157 -0.02 -6.48 16.05
CA GLY A 157 0.76 -6.37 17.28
C GLY A 157 2.24 -6.75 17.12
N VAL A 158 2.80 -6.57 15.92
CA VAL A 158 4.19 -6.95 15.59
C VAL A 158 5.05 -5.72 15.29
N HIS A 159 6.37 -5.91 15.23
CA HIS A 159 7.29 -4.86 14.80
C HIS A 159 7.09 -4.50 13.32
N GLY A 160 7.19 -3.22 12.98
CA GLY A 160 7.31 -2.77 11.59
C GLY A 160 8.62 -3.26 10.95
N ALA A 161 8.67 -3.32 9.62
CA ALA A 161 9.88 -3.63 8.86
C ALA A 161 10.81 -2.43 8.77
N ILE A 162 10.19 -1.26 8.74
CA ILE A 162 10.87 0.01 8.51
C ILE A 162 10.91 0.81 9.81
N SER A 163 11.88 1.70 9.99
CA SER A 163 12.01 2.65 11.11
C SER A 163 11.33 4.00 10.83
N ASN A 164 11.08 4.81 11.86
CA ASN A 164 10.54 6.15 11.64
C ASN A 164 11.54 7.08 10.92
N THR A 165 12.84 6.85 11.08
CA THR A 165 13.91 7.57 10.38
C THR A 165 13.83 7.36 8.86
N GLU A 166 13.61 6.13 8.41
CA GLU A 166 13.46 5.83 6.98
C GLU A 166 12.23 6.51 6.36
N ILE A 167 11.14 6.68 7.13
CA ILE A 167 9.96 7.43 6.67
C ILE A 167 10.29 8.92 6.48
N ASP A 168 11.14 9.49 7.35
CA ASP A 168 11.53 10.90 7.24
C ASP A 168 12.39 11.15 6.00
N LEU A 169 13.27 10.20 5.65
CA LEU A 169 14.11 10.28 4.44
C LEU A 169 13.29 10.28 3.15
N CYS A 170 12.10 9.66 3.14
CA CYS A 170 11.21 9.68 1.98
C CYS A 170 10.44 10.99 1.79
N GLN A 171 10.52 11.92 2.75
CA GLN A 171 9.87 13.23 2.70
C GLN A 171 10.76 14.30 2.04
N SER A 172 12.05 14.00 1.78
CA SER A 172 13.05 15.01 1.42
C SER A 172 13.33 15.14 -0.09
N ASN A 173 12.38 14.81 -0.98
CA ASN A 173 12.55 15.03 -2.43
C ASN A 173 11.95 16.39 -2.85
N PRO A 174 12.75 17.47 -2.96
CA PRO A 174 12.27 18.81 -3.35
C PRO A 174 11.84 18.91 -4.82
N SER A 175 11.91 17.83 -5.59
CA SER A 175 11.54 17.76 -7.01
C SER A 175 10.12 17.24 -7.25
N ASP A 176 9.39 16.84 -6.20
CA ASP A 176 8.00 16.40 -6.33
C ASP A 176 7.12 17.61 -6.72
N SER A 177 6.67 17.62 -7.98
CA SER A 177 5.88 18.69 -8.57
C SER A 177 4.51 18.82 -7.91
N GLN A 178 4.09 20.07 -7.67
CA GLN A 178 2.86 20.42 -6.95
C GLN A 178 1.53 20.04 -7.66
N ASP A 179 1.58 19.42 -8.84
CA ASP A 179 0.43 19.31 -9.76
C ASP A 179 -0.10 17.87 -10.01
N LEU A 180 0.35 16.85 -9.28
CA LEU A 180 -0.17 15.47 -9.38
C LEU A 180 -1.04 15.09 -8.17
N PRO A 181 -2.09 14.24 -8.30
CA PRO A 181 -2.95 13.80 -7.19
C PRO A 181 -2.25 12.93 -6.12
N VAL A 182 -0.91 12.92 -6.11
CA VAL A 182 -0.02 12.22 -5.18
C VAL A 182 0.33 13.09 -3.95
N HIS A 183 -0.28 14.27 -3.81
CA HIS A 183 -0.12 15.21 -2.67
C HIS A 183 -0.70 14.75 -1.34
N ASN A 184 -0.29 13.59 -0.84
CA ASN A 184 -0.65 13.16 0.52
C ASN A 184 0.52 12.68 1.38
N GLU A 185 1.76 12.85 0.93
CA GLU A 185 2.93 12.64 1.78
C GLU A 185 2.87 13.44 3.07
N TYR A 186 2.38 14.69 2.99
CA TYR A 186 2.15 15.57 4.14
C TYR A 186 1.11 15.08 5.13
N VAL A 187 0.31 14.06 4.78
CA VAL A 187 -0.80 13.55 5.61
C VAL A 187 -0.55 12.10 6.02
N LEU A 188 -0.17 11.25 5.07
CA LEU A 188 0.07 9.83 5.27
C LEU A 188 1.36 9.56 6.04
N ASN A 189 2.47 10.20 5.68
CA ASN A 189 3.75 9.95 6.37
C ASN A 189 3.67 10.33 7.85
N PRO A 190 3.04 11.46 8.24
CA PRO A 190 2.76 11.73 9.64
C PRO A 190 1.99 10.61 10.32
N LEU A 191 0.84 10.16 9.79
CA LEU A 191 0.06 9.09 10.41
C LEU A 191 0.85 7.78 10.51
N ALA A 192 1.65 7.43 9.50
CA ALA A 192 2.54 6.26 9.53
C ALA A 192 3.60 6.36 10.62
N ARG A 193 4.18 7.54 10.81
CA ARG A 193 5.15 7.80 11.87
C ARG A 193 4.51 7.64 13.26
N LYS A 194 3.30 8.16 13.46
CA LYS A 194 2.55 7.98 14.72
C LYS A 194 2.20 6.51 14.95
N ALA A 195 1.77 5.79 13.91
CA ALA A 195 1.57 4.34 13.99
C ALA A 195 2.85 3.61 14.43
N GLY A 196 4.01 3.99 13.87
CA GLY A 196 5.32 3.50 14.29
C GLY A 196 5.62 3.74 15.77
N SER A 197 5.32 4.95 16.28
CA SER A 197 5.50 5.26 17.71
C SER A 197 4.56 4.45 18.63
N ILE A 198 3.33 4.15 18.19
CA ILE A 198 2.43 3.27 18.94
C ILE A 198 2.98 1.84 18.95
N ILE A 199 3.49 1.34 17.82
CA ILE A 199 4.16 0.03 17.75
C ILE A 199 5.32 0.02 18.73
N GLU A 200 6.23 0.99 18.67
CA GLU A 200 7.39 1.08 19.54
C GLU A 200 7.00 1.06 21.02
N ARG A 201 6.00 1.86 21.42
CA ARG A 201 5.45 1.84 22.78
C ARG A 201 4.96 0.44 23.16
N ASN A 202 4.16 -0.18 22.30
CA ASN A 202 3.58 -1.50 22.57
C ASN A 202 4.63 -2.60 22.72
N GLN A 203 5.75 -2.50 22.00
CA GLN A 203 6.84 -3.47 22.08
C GLN A 203 7.81 -3.18 23.24
N THR A 204 7.88 -1.93 23.69
CA THR A 204 8.77 -1.52 24.79
C THR A 204 8.19 -1.88 26.15
N PHE A 205 6.87 -1.77 26.32
CA PHE A 205 6.22 -1.92 27.62
C PHE A 205 5.33 -3.16 27.66
N THR A 206 5.47 -3.93 28.74
CA THR A 206 4.63 -5.10 29.03
C THR A 206 3.70 -4.88 30.22
N GLU A 207 3.59 -3.65 30.71
CA GLU A 207 2.68 -3.26 31.78
C GLU A 207 2.53 -1.74 31.78
N VAL A 208 1.49 -1.25 32.48
CA VAL A 208 1.24 0.19 32.59
C VAL A 208 2.23 0.79 33.60
N THR A 209 3.20 1.54 33.09
CA THR A 209 4.19 2.26 33.91
C THR A 209 4.05 3.78 33.72
N PRO A 210 4.58 4.61 34.65
CA PRO A 210 4.63 6.06 34.45
C PRO A 210 5.32 6.47 33.13
N ALA A 211 6.38 5.75 32.72
CA ALA A 211 7.06 5.99 31.46
C ALA A 211 6.19 5.67 30.23
N MET A 212 5.42 4.56 30.30
CA MET A 212 4.47 4.20 29.25
C MET A 212 3.34 5.24 29.11
N LEU A 213 2.83 5.76 30.23
CA LEU A 213 1.83 6.82 30.24
C LEU A 213 2.39 8.11 29.63
N GLN A 214 3.62 8.49 29.98
CA GLN A 214 4.30 9.66 29.41
C GLN A 214 4.48 9.53 27.89
N MET A 215 4.92 8.36 27.41
CA MET A 215 5.04 8.10 25.96
C MET A 215 3.68 8.17 25.27
N THR A 216 2.63 7.63 25.90
CA THR A 216 1.25 7.68 25.39
C THR A 216 0.76 9.12 25.24
N GLN A 217 0.97 9.96 26.26
CA GLN A 217 0.61 11.38 26.23
C GLN A 217 1.38 12.14 25.14
N GLY A 218 2.66 11.82 24.94
CA GLY A 218 3.46 12.41 23.86
C GLY A 218 2.92 12.07 22.46
N ILE A 219 2.52 10.82 22.25
CA ILE A 219 1.90 10.38 20.98
C ILE A 219 0.54 11.05 20.78
N GLU A 220 -0.29 11.13 21.84
CA GLU A 220 -1.60 11.78 21.80
C GLU A 220 -1.48 13.26 21.43
N ALA A 221 -0.58 14.00 22.07
CA ALA A 221 -0.31 15.40 21.75
C ALA A 221 0.12 15.57 20.28
N ALA A 222 0.95 14.65 19.75
CA ALA A 222 1.39 14.68 18.37
C ALA A 222 0.25 14.35 17.36
N LEU A 223 -0.69 13.47 17.73
CA LEU A 223 -1.90 13.21 16.94
C LEU A 223 -2.86 14.40 16.96
N GLN A 224 -3.06 15.03 18.11
CA GLN A 224 -3.90 16.23 18.23
C GLN A 224 -3.34 17.42 17.46
N ALA A 225 -2.02 17.67 17.58
CA ALA A 225 -1.34 18.72 16.82
C ALA A 225 -1.44 18.49 15.30
N PHE A 226 -1.37 17.23 14.85
CA PHE A 226 -1.58 16.89 13.44
C PHE A 226 -3.00 17.23 12.97
N LEU A 227 -4.03 16.89 13.75
CA LEU A 227 -5.42 17.22 13.40
C LEU A 227 -5.67 18.74 13.38
N GLN A 228 -5.01 19.50 14.26
CA GLN A 228 -5.10 20.96 14.25
C GLN A 228 -4.42 21.59 13.02
N ALA A 229 -3.30 21.02 12.58
CA ALA A 229 -2.57 21.49 11.40
C ALA A 229 -3.22 21.06 10.07
N PHE A 230 -3.94 19.92 10.08
CA PHE A 230 -4.60 19.35 8.92
C PHE A 230 -6.09 19.17 9.20
N GLU A 231 -6.90 20.17 8.84
CA GLU A 231 -8.36 20.04 8.87
C GLU A 231 -8.80 19.17 7.69
N PRO A 232 -9.33 17.96 7.92
CA PRO A 232 -9.70 17.08 6.83
C PRO A 232 -10.92 17.69 6.09
N PRO A 233 -10.90 17.78 4.76
CA PRO A 233 -12.00 18.35 3.99
C PRO A 233 -13.32 17.62 4.29
N PRO A 234 -14.49 18.29 4.24
CA PRO A 234 -15.78 17.67 4.57
C PRO A 234 -15.98 16.34 3.85
N LEU A 235 -16.66 15.39 4.51
CA LEU A 235 -17.01 14.12 3.86
C LEU A 235 -17.93 14.42 2.68
N ALA A 236 -17.41 14.24 1.46
CA ALA A 236 -18.24 14.20 0.27
C ALA A 236 -19.06 12.90 0.30
N SER A 237 -20.35 12.98 -0.03
CA SER A 237 -21.11 11.76 -0.28
C SER A 237 -20.56 11.10 -1.55
N PRO A 238 -20.23 9.81 -1.53
CA PRO A 238 -19.84 9.09 -2.75
C PRO A 238 -20.95 9.11 -3.82
N ASP A 239 -22.21 9.32 -3.42
CA ASP A 239 -23.36 9.47 -4.32
C ASP A 239 -23.31 10.78 -5.14
N ASN A 240 -22.55 11.78 -4.66
CA ASN A 240 -22.40 13.07 -5.34
C ASN A 240 -21.24 13.07 -6.36
N VAL A 241 -20.57 11.93 -6.54
CA VAL A 241 -19.40 11.80 -7.41
C VAL A 241 -19.70 10.84 -8.57
N PRO A 242 -19.35 11.18 -9.83
CA PRO A 242 -19.64 10.34 -10.99
C PRO A 242 -19.16 8.89 -10.83
N PRO A 243 -19.93 7.89 -11.34
CA PRO A 243 -19.48 6.51 -11.41
C PRO A 243 -18.28 6.34 -12.33
N GLY A 244 -17.46 5.30 -12.05
CA GLY A 244 -16.30 4.94 -12.87
C GLY A 244 -14.96 5.43 -12.32
N ASN A 245 -13.93 5.39 -13.18
CA ASN A 245 -12.59 5.86 -12.87
C ASN A 245 -12.54 7.39 -12.97
N CYS A 246 -12.77 8.07 -11.85
CA CYS A 246 -12.63 9.53 -11.78
C CYS A 246 -11.72 9.96 -10.61
N PRO A 247 -10.87 10.98 -10.80
CA PRO A 247 -9.97 11.49 -9.76
C PRO A 247 -10.69 11.92 -8.48
N GLU A 248 -11.88 12.52 -8.61
CA GLU A 248 -12.68 13.03 -7.49
C GLU A 248 -13.12 11.90 -6.56
N ARG A 249 -13.50 10.75 -7.13
CA ARG A 249 -13.90 9.57 -6.36
C ARG A 249 -12.71 8.97 -5.64
N SER A 250 -11.57 8.90 -6.32
CA SER A 250 -10.33 8.44 -5.71
C SER A 250 -9.92 9.31 -4.53
N LEU A 251 -10.04 10.64 -4.66
CA LEU A 251 -9.79 11.60 -3.58
C LEU A 251 -10.78 11.44 -2.42
N CYS A 252 -12.07 11.22 -2.71
CA CYS A 252 -13.09 10.97 -1.69
C CYS A 252 -12.74 9.74 -0.83
N PHE A 253 -12.41 8.61 -1.46
CA PHE A 253 -11.99 7.39 -0.75
C PHE A 253 -10.71 7.60 0.07
N LEU A 254 -9.81 8.42 -0.45
CA LEU A 254 -8.54 8.71 0.20
C LEU A 254 -8.73 9.55 1.47
N ASN A 255 -9.55 10.61 1.40
CA ASN A 255 -9.95 11.40 2.56
C ASN A 255 -10.67 10.56 3.62
N LEU A 256 -11.55 9.65 3.19
CA LEU A 256 -12.20 8.69 4.09
C LEU A 256 -11.18 7.78 4.78
N HIS A 257 -10.22 7.26 4.02
CA HIS A 257 -9.15 6.40 4.56
C HIS A 257 -8.33 7.13 5.62
N TYR A 258 -7.98 8.41 5.42
CA TYR A 258 -7.22 9.19 6.40
C TYR A 258 -7.96 9.42 7.69
N ARG A 259 -9.23 9.81 7.60
CA ARG A 259 -10.10 9.98 8.76
C ARG A 259 -10.21 8.67 9.53
N LEU A 260 -10.52 7.57 8.82
CA LEU A 260 -10.64 6.26 9.43
C LEU A 260 -9.35 5.87 10.15
N TRP A 261 -8.21 6.07 9.50
CA TRP A 261 -6.94 5.66 10.07
C TRP A 261 -6.51 6.53 11.25
N TYR A 262 -6.72 7.86 11.19
CA TYR A 262 -6.50 8.75 12.34
C TYR A 262 -7.29 8.28 13.57
N TYR A 263 -8.61 8.06 13.42
CA TYR A 263 -9.44 7.62 14.54
C TYR A 263 -9.08 6.21 15.00
N LEU A 264 -8.62 5.34 14.10
CA LEU A 264 -8.10 4.02 14.47
C LEU A 264 -6.84 4.17 15.33
N LEU A 265 -5.89 5.03 14.97
CA LEU A 265 -4.68 5.28 15.77
C LEU A 265 -5.02 5.86 17.14
N MET A 266 -5.96 6.81 17.22
CA MET A 266 -6.46 7.33 18.50
C MET A 266 -7.05 6.22 19.37
N ALA A 267 -7.95 5.41 18.80
CA ALA A 267 -8.51 4.28 19.55
C ALA A 267 -7.41 3.33 20.04
N TRP A 268 -6.42 3.04 19.20
CA TRP A 268 -5.40 2.03 19.47
C TRP A 268 -4.31 2.48 20.42
N LEU A 269 -4.05 3.79 20.49
CA LEU A 269 -3.20 4.38 21.50
C LEU A 269 -3.75 4.11 22.91
N HIS A 270 -5.07 4.15 23.08
CA HIS A 270 -5.74 3.97 24.37
C HIS A 270 -6.20 2.54 24.64
N LEU A 271 -6.03 1.62 23.70
CA LEU A 271 -6.26 0.20 23.98
C LEU A 271 -5.19 -0.34 24.95
N PRO A 272 -5.55 -1.35 25.76
CA PRO A 272 -4.58 -2.07 26.57
C PRO A 272 -3.44 -2.62 25.69
N LEU A 273 -2.24 -2.73 26.28
CA LEU A 273 -1.11 -3.40 25.64
C LEU A 273 -1.58 -4.80 25.18
N ARG A 274 -1.51 -5.05 23.87
CA ARG A 274 -1.88 -6.33 23.26
C ARG A 274 -0.63 -7.21 23.27
N TYR A 275 -0.72 -8.36 23.93
CA TYR A 275 0.29 -9.42 23.92
C TYR A 275 -0.05 -10.46 22.86
#